data_AF-A0AAD8JZK7-F1
#
_entry.id   AF-A0AAD8JZK7-F1
#
_cell.length_a   1.000
_cell.length_b   1.000
_cell.length_c   1.000
_cell.angle_alpha   90.00
_cell.angle_beta   90.00
_cell.angle_gamma   90.00
#
_symmetry.space_group_name_H-M   'P 1'
#
loop_
_entity.id
_entity.type
_entity.pdbx_description
1 polymer ?
#
loop_
_entity_poly.entity_id
_entity_poly.type
_entity_poly.pdbx_seq_one_letter_code
_entity_poly.pdbx_strand_id
1 'polypeptide(L)'
;MAPTKKGKTKAKSTEVTPATPPSTKFPACMRFIPPSSVALTIHAKPGSKVATITDFDDEAVGVQIDAPAKDGEANAALLDYMSSVLGVKKRQVSLGAGSKSRDKVLVVEGISLEAVHNALDRQLHSS
;
A
#
# COMPACT_ATOMS: atom_id res chain seq x y z
N MET A 1 -44.54 20.19 9.48
CA MET A 1 -43.10 20.11 9.12
C MET A 1 -42.33 19.76 10.37
N ALA A 2 -41.80 18.53 10.45
CA ALA A 2 -41.03 18.00 11.57
C ALA A 2 -39.97 17.03 11.01
N PRO A 3 -38.85 16.80 11.74
CA PRO A 3 -37.51 16.76 11.18
C PRO A 3 -37.04 15.36 10.77
N THR A 4 -36.21 15.26 9.73
CA THR A 4 -35.51 14.03 9.37
C THR A 4 -34.18 13.91 10.13
N LYS A 5 -34.18 13.09 11.19
CA LYS A 5 -32.96 12.40 11.66
C LYS A 5 -32.58 11.31 10.65
N LYS A 6 -31.30 11.20 10.30
CA LYS A 6 -30.60 9.91 10.13
C LYS A 6 -29.10 10.12 9.92
N GLY A 7 -28.34 9.93 11.00
CA GLY A 7 -26.97 9.46 10.88
C GLY A 7 -26.96 8.07 10.23
N LYS A 8 -25.96 7.81 9.40
CA LYS A 8 -25.65 6.49 8.88
C LYS A 8 -24.20 6.15 9.19
N THR A 9 -24.02 5.47 10.31
CA THR A 9 -22.96 4.48 10.55
C THR A 9 -23.28 3.20 9.76
N LYS A 10 -22.37 2.73 8.88
CA LYS A 10 -22.00 1.31 8.65
C LYS A 10 -21.30 1.08 7.30
N ALA A 11 -20.08 0.54 7.37
CA ALA A 11 -19.66 -0.74 6.79
C ALA A 11 -18.30 -1.06 7.46
N LYS A 12 -18.26 -1.62 8.67
CA LYS A 12 -18.34 -3.05 8.99
C LYS A 12 -17.55 -3.93 8.00
N SER A 13 -16.33 -4.23 8.41
CA SER A 13 -15.52 -5.39 8.05
C SER A 13 -16.37 -6.66 8.00
N THR A 14 -16.30 -7.39 6.88
CA THR A 14 -16.55 -8.84 6.77
C THR A 14 -16.00 -9.25 5.41
N GLU A 15 -14.75 -9.74 5.37
CA GLU A 15 -14.40 -11.16 5.40
C GLU A 15 -14.63 -11.82 4.04
N VAL A 16 -13.53 -11.98 3.29
CA VAL A 16 -13.38 -13.08 2.33
C VAL A 16 -12.16 -13.86 2.78
N THR A 17 -12.41 -14.82 3.65
CA THR A 17 -11.58 -16.02 3.81
C THR A 17 -11.85 -16.90 2.59
N PRO A 18 -10.81 -17.31 1.84
CA PRO A 18 -10.73 -18.67 1.35
C PRO A 18 -9.69 -19.41 2.19
N ALA A 19 -10.13 -20.53 2.72
CA ALA A 19 -9.35 -21.48 3.48
C ALA A 19 -8.07 -21.92 2.75
N THR A 20 -6.95 -21.92 3.47
CA THR A 20 -5.94 -22.99 3.62
C THR A 20 -4.67 -22.33 4.16
N PRO A 21 -4.10 -22.77 5.32
CA PRO A 21 -2.80 -22.28 5.74
C PRO A 21 -1.73 -22.97 4.87
N PRO A 22 -0.75 -22.19 4.39
CA PRO A 22 0.59 -22.69 4.47
C PRO A 22 1.43 -21.59 5.11
N SER A 23 1.70 -21.70 6.41
CA SER A 23 2.91 -21.12 7.02
C SER A 23 3.33 -19.75 6.44
N THR A 24 2.47 -18.73 6.52
CA THR A 24 2.73 -17.46 5.85
C THR A 24 3.76 -16.66 6.64
N LYS A 25 4.99 -16.71 6.14
CA LYS A 25 6.15 -15.94 6.63
C LYS A 25 6.01 -14.41 6.38
N PHE A 26 4.94 -13.96 5.71
CA PHE A 26 4.72 -12.58 5.24
C PHE A 26 3.28 -12.09 5.49
N PRO A 27 3.09 -10.77 5.72
CA PRO A 27 1.79 -10.16 5.99
C PRO A 27 0.83 -10.14 4.78
N ALA A 28 -0.48 -10.09 5.04
CA ALA A 28 -1.52 -10.15 4.00
C ALA A 28 -1.56 -8.94 3.04
N CYS A 29 -0.93 -7.83 3.43
CA CYS A 29 -0.77 -6.63 2.62
C CYS A 29 0.15 -6.88 1.41
N MET A 30 0.97 -7.93 1.46
CA MET A 30 1.89 -8.33 0.41
C MET A 30 1.45 -9.65 -0.21
N ARG A 31 1.15 -9.63 -1.51
CA ARG A 31 0.69 -10.81 -2.25
C ARG A 31 1.57 -11.09 -3.45
N PHE A 32 2.14 -12.29 -3.52
CA PHE A 32 2.88 -12.73 -4.68
C PHE A 32 1.94 -12.96 -5.86
N ILE A 33 2.27 -12.40 -7.00
CA ILE A 33 1.61 -12.56 -8.28
C ILE A 33 2.61 -13.24 -9.23
N PRO A 34 2.43 -14.52 -9.58
CA PRO A 34 3.29 -15.17 -10.56
C PRO A 34 3.19 -14.48 -11.94
N PRO A 35 4.29 -14.43 -12.73
CA PRO A 35 5.50 -15.23 -12.59
C PRO A 35 6.57 -14.67 -11.63
N SER A 36 6.62 -13.36 -11.39
CA SER A 36 7.69 -12.74 -10.58
C SER A 36 7.29 -11.35 -10.05
N SER A 37 6.01 -11.16 -9.73
CA SER A 37 5.46 -9.86 -9.33
C SER A 37 4.94 -9.91 -7.90
N VAL A 38 4.87 -8.76 -7.23
CA VAL A 38 4.34 -8.63 -5.87
C VAL A 38 3.35 -7.48 -5.84
N ALA A 39 2.12 -7.75 -5.42
CA ALA A 39 1.16 -6.72 -5.07
C ALA A 39 1.33 -6.29 -3.61
N LEU A 40 1.31 -4.99 -3.38
CA LEU A 40 1.47 -4.31 -2.10
C LEU A 40 0.28 -3.40 -1.89
N THR A 41 -0.44 -3.63 -0.80
CA THR A 41 -1.51 -2.73 -0.37
C THR A 41 -0.90 -1.61 0.46
N ILE A 42 -1.09 -0.37 0.01
CA ILE A 42 -0.50 0.83 0.59
C ILE A 42 -1.61 1.81 0.95
N HIS A 43 -1.56 2.31 2.18
CA HIS A 43 -2.38 3.41 2.63
C HIS A 43 -1.59 4.71 2.51
N ALA A 44 -1.79 5.43 1.40
CA ALA A 44 -1.08 6.66 1.13
C ALA A 44 -1.73 7.85 1.88
N LYS A 45 -0.94 8.58 2.65
CA LYS A 45 -1.30 9.83 3.33
C LYS A 45 -0.62 11.02 2.61
N PRO A 46 -1.27 11.62 1.59
CA PRO A 46 -0.71 12.72 0.82
C PRO A 46 -0.66 14.03 1.64
N GLY A 47 0.20 14.96 1.21
CA GLY A 47 0.36 16.26 1.87
C GLY A 47 1.23 16.22 3.14
N SER A 48 2.10 15.21 3.25
CA SER A 48 3.08 15.12 4.34
C SER A 48 4.29 16.02 4.04
N LYS A 49 5.11 16.32 5.05
CA LYS A 49 6.33 17.13 4.85
C LYS A 49 7.46 16.34 4.16
N VAL A 50 7.45 15.02 4.32
CA VAL A 50 8.47 14.10 3.82
C VAL A 50 7.78 12.80 3.41
N ALA A 51 8.27 12.14 2.36
CA ALA A 51 7.82 10.80 1.98
C ALA A 51 8.50 9.75 2.87
N THR A 52 7.73 9.01 3.67
CA THR A 52 8.25 7.98 4.57
C THR A 52 7.24 6.86 4.82
N ILE A 53 7.71 5.65 5.13
CA ILE A 53 6.86 4.57 5.65
C ILE A 53 6.64 4.83 7.13
N THR A 54 5.37 4.95 7.55
CA THR A 54 5.02 5.18 8.96
C THR A 54 4.67 3.89 9.68
N ASP A 55 3.98 2.99 8.99
CA ASP A 55 3.39 1.80 9.59
C ASP A 55 3.47 0.62 8.60
N PHE A 56 3.66 -0.58 9.12
CA PHE A 56 3.63 -1.81 8.34
C PHE A 56 2.72 -2.81 9.04
N ASP A 57 1.47 -2.87 8.59
CA ASP A 57 0.45 -3.77 9.12
C ASP A 57 0.20 -4.94 8.18
N ASP A 58 -0.45 -5.97 8.72
CA ASP A 58 -0.95 -7.10 7.94
C ASP A 58 -2.00 -6.69 6.89
N GLU A 59 -2.78 -5.62 7.12
CA GLU A 59 -3.79 -5.17 6.16
C GLU A 59 -3.22 -4.23 5.08
N ALA A 60 -2.38 -3.26 5.45
CA ALA A 60 -1.80 -2.29 4.52
C ALA A 60 -0.52 -1.66 5.07
N VAL A 61 0.33 -1.15 4.17
CA VAL A 61 1.52 -0.38 4.52
C VAL A 61 1.18 1.10 4.56
N GLY A 62 1.35 1.75 5.72
CA GLY A 62 1.17 3.18 5.89
C GLY A 62 2.33 3.96 5.27
N VAL A 63 2.06 4.77 4.24
CA VAL A 63 3.08 5.59 3.58
C VAL A 63 2.64 7.04 3.52
N GLN A 64 3.49 7.91 4.05
CA GLN A 64 3.37 9.35 3.89
C GLN A 64 4.00 9.76 2.56
N ILE A 65 3.35 10.70 1.87
CA ILE A 65 3.79 11.22 0.58
C ILE A 65 3.92 12.74 0.70
N ASP A 66 5.06 13.26 0.27
CA ASP A 66 5.40 14.70 0.24
C ASP A 66 4.82 15.45 -0.96
N ALA A 67 3.99 14.77 -1.75
CA ALA A 67 3.22 15.37 -2.82
C ALA A 67 1.76 15.64 -2.38
N PRO A 68 1.13 16.70 -2.90
CA PRO A 68 -0.27 16.99 -2.62
C PRO A 68 -1.19 15.96 -3.31
N ALA A 69 -2.41 15.82 -2.79
CA ALA A 69 -3.46 14.99 -3.39
C ALA A 69 -4.07 15.59 -4.68
N LYS A 70 -3.25 16.27 -5.51
CA LYS A 70 -3.66 16.82 -6.81
C LYS A 70 -3.44 15.80 -7.92
N ASP A 71 -4.34 15.80 -8.91
CA ASP A 71 -4.42 14.93 -10.10
C ASP A 71 -3.13 14.14 -10.46
N GLY A 72 -2.87 13.05 -9.74
CA GLY A 72 -1.78 12.11 -10.05
C GLY A 72 -0.39 12.44 -9.46
N GLU A 73 -0.18 13.61 -8.85
CA GLU A 73 1.14 13.95 -8.25
C GLU A 73 1.49 13.00 -7.09
N ALA A 74 0.53 12.74 -6.19
CA ALA A 74 0.71 11.75 -5.11
C ALA A 74 0.99 10.33 -5.64
N ASN A 75 0.44 9.97 -6.81
CA ASN A 75 0.68 8.66 -7.41
C ASN A 75 2.11 8.58 -7.95
N ALA A 76 2.56 9.63 -8.65
CA ALA A 76 3.91 9.71 -9.19
C ALA A 76 4.96 9.69 -8.06
N ALA A 77 4.76 10.47 -7.02
CA ALA A 77 5.64 10.50 -5.85
C ALA A 77 5.65 9.16 -5.10
N LEU A 78 4.51 8.48 -4.97
CA LEU A 78 4.45 7.15 -4.36
C LEU A 78 5.24 6.12 -5.18
N LEU A 79 5.07 6.11 -6.51
CA LEU A 79 5.82 5.20 -7.39
C LEU A 79 7.33 5.47 -7.32
N ASP A 80 7.72 6.75 -7.29
CA ASP A 80 9.11 7.18 -7.16
C ASP A 80 9.72 6.75 -5.82
N TYR A 81 9.04 7.06 -4.72
CA TYR A 81 9.46 6.70 -3.37
C TYR A 81 9.58 5.18 -3.20
N MET A 82 8.58 4.42 -3.63
CA MET A 82 8.60 2.96 -3.55
C MET A 82 9.67 2.34 -4.44
N SER A 83 9.93 2.91 -5.63
CA SER A 83 11.04 2.45 -6.48
C SER A 83 12.40 2.63 -5.79
N SER A 84 12.57 3.73 -5.06
CA SER A 84 13.81 4.02 -4.31
C SER A 84 13.96 3.13 -3.08
N VAL A 85 12.88 2.91 -2.32
CA VAL A 85 12.88 2.03 -1.14
C VAL A 85 13.20 0.58 -1.51
N LEU A 86 12.54 0.07 -2.56
CA LEU A 86 12.69 -1.31 -3.01
C LEU A 86 13.94 -1.52 -3.88
N GLY A 87 14.57 -0.44 -4.34
CA GLY A 87 15.74 -0.50 -5.23
C GLY A 87 15.41 -1.05 -6.63
N VAL A 88 14.17 -0.87 -7.09
CA VAL A 88 13.68 -1.37 -8.39
C VAL A 88 13.52 -0.22 -9.38
N LYS A 89 13.42 -0.55 -10.68
CA LYS A 89 13.20 0.47 -11.71
C LYS A 89 11.78 1.02 -11.61
N LYS A 90 11.57 2.31 -11.87
CA LYS A 90 10.22 2.92 -11.94
C LYS A 90 9.24 2.16 -12.84
N ARG A 91 9.72 1.58 -13.94
CA ARG A 91 8.88 0.77 -14.86
C ARG A 91 8.39 -0.54 -14.23
N GLN A 92 9.10 -1.07 -13.23
CA GLN A 92 8.69 -2.26 -12.50
C GLN A 92 7.64 -1.96 -11.44
N VAL A 93 7.52 -0.71 -10.99
CA VAL A 93 6.50 -0.29 -10.03
C VAL A 93 5.33 0.30 -10.80
N SER A 94 4.16 -0.31 -10.65
CA SER A 94 2.93 0.16 -11.27
C SER A 94 1.81 0.22 -10.24
N LEU A 95 0.86 1.13 -10.44
CA LEU A 95 -0.32 1.19 -9.59
C LEU A 95 -1.41 0.30 -10.18
N GLY A 96 -1.68 -0.83 -9.53
CA GLY A 96 -2.70 -1.80 -9.95
C GLY A 96 -4.13 -1.38 -9.59
N ALA A 97 -4.32 -0.73 -8.44
CA ALA A 97 -5.64 -0.22 -8.04
C ALA A 97 -5.52 0.99 -7.08
N GLY A 98 -6.63 1.72 -6.90
CA GLY A 98 -6.69 2.82 -5.94
C GLY A 98 -6.18 4.17 -6.43
N SER A 99 -6.15 4.39 -7.75
CA SER A 99 -5.61 5.64 -8.34
C SER A 99 -6.32 6.91 -7.84
N LYS A 100 -7.60 6.78 -7.45
CA LYS A 100 -8.46 7.82 -6.88
C LYS A 100 -8.77 7.64 -5.39
N SER A 101 -8.16 6.65 -4.74
CA SER A 101 -8.37 6.34 -3.31
C SER A 101 -7.07 6.48 -2.51
N ARG A 102 -7.22 6.61 -1.19
CA ARG A 102 -6.10 6.58 -0.24
C ARG A 102 -5.49 5.18 -0.11
N ASP A 103 -6.34 4.17 -0.20
CA ASP A 103 -5.94 2.77 -0.32
C ASP A 103 -5.54 2.50 -1.77
N LYS A 104 -4.29 2.12 -1.97
CA LYS A 104 -3.64 1.89 -3.26
C LYS A 104 -3.08 0.49 -3.27
N VAL A 105 -3.14 -0.16 -4.42
CA VAL A 105 -2.45 -1.43 -4.64
C VAL A 105 -1.33 -1.16 -5.63
N LEU A 106 -0.09 -1.21 -5.16
CA LEU A 106 1.07 -1.21 -6.03
C LEU A 106 1.38 -2.63 -6.47
N VAL A 107 1.82 -2.78 -7.71
CA VAL A 107 2.33 -4.02 -8.27
C VAL A 107 3.77 -3.77 -8.66
N VAL A 108 4.66 -4.58 -8.12
CA VAL A 108 6.10 -4.50 -8.37
C VAL A 108 6.54 -5.75 -9.10
N GLU A 109 7.08 -5.58 -10.29
CA GLU A 109 7.56 -6.69 -11.13
C GLU A 109 9.04 -6.96 -10.93
N GLY A 110 9.43 -8.24 -10.96
CA GLY A 110 10.83 -8.67 -10.84
C GLY A 110 11.39 -8.59 -9.41
N ILE A 111 10.52 -8.65 -8.40
CA ILE A 111 10.91 -8.67 -6.99
C ILE A 111 10.23 -9.83 -6.24
N SER A 112 10.90 -10.38 -5.23
CA SER A 112 10.33 -11.42 -4.36
C SER A 112 9.67 -10.82 -3.12
N LEU A 113 8.75 -11.57 -2.50
CA LEU A 113 8.13 -11.18 -1.23
C LEU A 113 9.18 -10.91 -0.14
N GLU A 114 10.21 -11.76 -0.04
CA GLU A 114 11.30 -11.58 0.93
C GLU A 114 12.05 -10.27 0.73
N ALA A 115 12.34 -9.90 -0.52
CA ALA A 115 13.06 -8.66 -0.82
C ALA A 115 12.22 -7.42 -0.46
N VAL A 116 10.92 -7.44 -0.77
CA VAL A 116 10.00 -6.37 -0.38
C VAL A 116 9.91 -6.26 1.14
N HIS A 117 9.71 -7.38 1.84
CA HIS A 117 9.58 -7.38 3.29
C HIS A 117 10.84 -6.82 3.96
N ASN A 118 12.01 -7.29 3.53
CA ASN A 118 13.29 -6.78 4.02
C ASN A 118 13.48 -5.28 3.73
N ALA A 119 13.09 -4.81 2.54
CA ALA A 119 13.18 -3.40 2.20
C ALA A 119 12.28 -2.52 3.09
N LEU A 120 11.06 -2.95 3.38
CA LEU A 120 10.13 -2.25 4.29
C LEU A 120 10.63 -2.29 5.74
N ASP A 121 11.05 -3.45 6.21
CA ASP A 121 11.60 -3.65 7.56
C ASP A 121 12.81 -2.72 7.81
N ARG A 122 13.71 -2.61 6.83
CA ARG A 122 14.85 -1.69 6.90
C ARG A 122 14.44 -0.22 7.01
N GLN A 123 13.33 0.19 6.40
CA GLN A 123 12.85 1.57 6.49
C GLN A 123 12.25 1.86 7.87
N LEU A 124 11.52 0.91 8.45
CA LEU A 124 10.97 1.04 9.80
C LEU A 124 12.06 1.10 10.87
N HIS A 125 13.10 0.27 10.74
CA HIS A 125 14.24 0.23 11.68
C HIS A 125 15.28 1.34 11.46
N SER A 126 15.17 2.12 10.37
CA SER A 126 16.09 3.21 10.07
C SER A 126 15.65 4.57 10.67
N SER A 127 14.64 4.59 11.54
CA SER A 127 14.09 5.80 12.20
C SER A 127 14.35 5.83 13.70
#